data_AF-A0A0F8J801-F1
#
_entry.id   AF-A0A0F8J801-F1
#
_cell.length_a   1.000
_cell.length_b   1.000
_cell.length_c   1.000
_cell.angle_alpha   90.00
_cell.angle_beta   90.00
_cell.angle_gamma   90.00
#
_symmetry.space_group_name_H-M   'P 1'
#
loop_
_entity.id
_entity.type
_entity.pdbx_description
1 polymer ?
#
loop_
_entity_poly.entity_id
_entity_poly.type
_entity_poly.pdbx_seq_one_letter_code
_entity_poly.pdbx_strand_id
1 'polypeptide(L)' 'MTTNADNLPICNIDNETLTSVRNYVATHDDFLKRTLKFGSPLQRAKALLFLQIAKGGGAL' A
#
# COMPACT_ATOMS: atom_id res chain seq x y z
N MET A 1 15.18 11.55 26.14
CA MET A 1 15.34 10.60 25.04
C MET A 1 13.94 10.21 24.57
N THR A 2 13.46 10.85 23.52
CA THR A 2 12.14 10.56 22.92
C THR A 2 12.27 9.32 22.04
N THR A 3 11.69 8.21 22.47
CA THR A 3 11.63 6.98 21.68
C THR A 3 10.73 7.23 20.46
N ASN A 4 11.30 7.26 19.26
CA ASN A 4 10.59 7.27 17.98
C ASN A 4 9.80 5.96 17.86
N ALA A 5 8.59 5.92 18.43
CA ALA A 5 7.65 4.82 18.28
C ALA A 5 6.96 4.81 16.90
N ASP A 6 7.23 5.83 16.07
CA ASP A 6 6.49 6.10 14.83
C ASP A 6 7.01 5.33 13.60
N ASN A 7 7.99 4.43 13.76
CA ASN A 7 8.65 3.78 12.62
C ASN A 7 8.71 2.25 12.72
N LEU A 8 7.78 1.63 13.45
CA LEU A 8 7.59 0.19 13.37
C LEU A 8 6.94 -0.14 12.00
N PRO A 9 7.56 -0.98 11.15
CA PRO A 9 6.94 -1.38 9.90
C PRO A 9 5.60 -2.06 10.21
N ILE A 10 4.50 -1.45 9.76
CA ILE A 10 3.11 -1.88 10.00
C ILE A 10 2.91 -3.37 9.65
N CYS A 11 3.68 -3.88 8.70
CA CYS A 11 3.92 -5.30 8.49
C CYS A 11 5.39 -5.52 8.13
N ASN A 12 6.01 -6.57 8.70
CA ASN A 12 7.21 -7.15 8.13
C ASN A 12 6.81 -7.92 6.87
N ILE A 13 6.58 -7.21 5.77
CA ILE A 13 6.27 -7.79 4.46
C ILE A 13 7.60 -8.31 3.90
N ASP A 14 7.66 -9.60 3.64
CA ASP A 14 8.83 -10.21 3.01
C ASP A 14 9.06 -9.62 1.61
N ASN A 15 10.30 -9.71 1.13
CA ASN A 15 10.69 -9.06 -0.11
C ASN A 15 9.99 -9.64 -1.35
N GLU A 16 9.55 -10.90 -1.30
CA GLU A 16 8.81 -11.56 -2.39
C GLU A 16 7.39 -11.00 -2.47
N THR A 17 6.71 -10.86 -1.33
CA THR A 17 5.39 -10.22 -1.24
C THR A 17 5.46 -8.75 -1.67
N LEU A 18 6.49 -8.01 -1.23
CA LEU A 18 6.68 -6.61 -1.65
C LEU A 18 6.87 -6.49 -3.17
N THR A 19 7.68 -7.38 -3.75
CA THR A 19 7.91 -7.43 -5.20
C THR A 19 6.62 -7.77 -5.95
N SER A 20 5.85 -8.74 -5.45
CA SER A 20 4.54 -9.10 -5.99
C SER A 20 3.55 -7.95 -5.97
N VAL A 21 3.50 -7.19 -4.87
CA VAL A 21 2.63 -6.02 -4.75
C VAL A 21 3.06 -4.91 -5.71
N ARG A 22 4.37 -4.64 -5.84
CA ARG A 22 4.89 -3.67 -6.81
C ARG A 22 4.52 -4.03 -8.24
N ASN A 23 4.67 -5.30 -8.60
CA ASN A 23 4.28 -5.81 -9.91
C ASN A 23 2.77 -5.66 -10.15
N TYR A 24 1.96 -6.03 -9.16
CA TYR A 24 0.51 -5.87 -9.23
C TYR A 24 0.11 -4.41 -9.46
N VAL A 25 0.70 -3.47 -8.70
CA VAL A 25 0.43 -2.04 -8.85
C VAL A 25 0.88 -1.53 -10.23
N ALA A 26 2.05 -1.94 -10.72
CA ALA A 26 2.54 -1.54 -12.04
C ALA A 26 1.61 -2.02 -13.18
N THR A 27 1.08 -3.24 -13.08
CA THR A 27 0.16 -3.80 -14.09
C THR A 27 -1.27 -3.24 -13.98
N HIS A 28 -1.70 -2.81 -12.80
CA HIS A 28 -3.09 -2.41 -12.52
C HIS A 28 -3.25 -0.95 -12.07
N ASP A 29 -2.29 -0.07 -12.36
CA ASP A 29 -2.28 1.33 -11.90
C ASP A 29 -3.57 2.08 -12.26
N ASP A 30 -4.05 1.94 -13.50
CA ASP A 30 -5.30 2.55 -13.95
C ASP A 30 -6.53 2.03 -13.20
N PHE A 31 -6.58 0.72 -12.93
CA PHE A 31 -7.65 0.11 -12.16
C PHE A 31 -7.63 0.62 -10.71
N LEU A 32 -6.45 0.72 -10.10
CA LEU A 32 -6.30 1.23 -8.74
C LEU A 32 -6.70 2.70 -8.65
N LYS A 33 -6.26 3.55 -9.58
CA LYS A 33 -6.66 4.96 -9.66
C LYS A 33 -8.17 5.13 -9.85
N ARG A 34 -8.80 4.32 -10.72
CA ARG A 34 -10.26 4.31 -10.88
C ARG A 34 -10.97 3.85 -9.62
N THR A 35 -10.45 2.82 -8.95
CA THR A 35 -10.99 2.30 -7.69
C THR A 35 -10.94 3.35 -6.58
N LEU A 36 -9.86 4.14 -6.50
CA LEU A 36 -9.77 5.28 -5.57
C LEU A 36 -10.85 6.32 -5.80
N LYS A 37 -11.20 6.58 -7.07
CA LYS A 37 -12.16 7.62 -7.45
C LYS A 37 -13.61 7.16 -7.33
N PHE A 38 -13.90 5.91 -7.67
CA PHE A 38 -15.28 5.44 -7.88
C PHE A 38 -15.67 4.21 -7.05
N GLY A 39 -14.71 3.52 -6.42
CA GLY A 39 -14.99 2.32 -5.63
C GLY A 39 -15.78 2.62 -4.35
N SER A 40 -16.28 1.57 -3.69
CA SER A 40 -16.83 1.66 -2.34
C SER A 40 -15.75 2.06 -1.32
N PRO A 41 -16.11 2.55 -0.12
CA PRO A 41 -15.12 2.92 0.90
C PRO A 41 -14.08 1.82 1.18
N LEU A 42 -14.52 0.56 1.25
CA LEU A 42 -13.62 -0.58 1.45
C LEU A 42 -12.70 -0.82 0.26
N GLN A 43 -13.21 -0.69 -0.98
CA GLN A 43 -12.39 -0.83 -2.18
C GLN A 43 -11.34 0.27 -2.28
N ARG A 44 -11.70 1.51 -1.92
CA ARG A 44 -10.76 2.64 -1.86
C ARG A 44 -9.66 2.40 -0.82
N ALA A 45 -10.02 1.95 0.38
CA ALA A 45 -9.05 1.63 1.42
C ALA A 45 -8.05 0.54 0.98
N LYS A 46 -8.54 -0.52 0.32
CA LYS A 46 -7.67 -1.56 -0.25
C LYS A 46 -6.75 -1.01 -1.34
N ALA A 47 -7.27 -0.20 -2.26
CA ALA A 47 -6.47 0.39 -3.32
C ALA A 47 -5.38 1.33 -2.77
N LEU A 48 -5.71 2.14 -1.76
CA LEU A 48 -4.74 2.97 -1.04
C LEU A 48 -3.63 2.13 -0.42
N LEU A 49 -3.99 1.03 0.25
CA LEU A 49 -3.04 0.15 0.90
C LEU A 49 -2.05 -0.47 -0.10
N PHE A 50 -2.52 -0.99 -1.23
CA PHE A 50 -1.63 -1.53 -2.28
C PHE A 50 -0.66 -0.49 -2.81
N LEU A 51 -1.13 0.74 -3.06
CA LEU A 51 -0.30 1.84 -3.55
C LEU A 51 0.74 2.29 -2.51
N GLN A 52 0.38 2.30 -1.22
CA GLN A 52 1.26 2.65 -0.13
C GLN A 52 2.37 1.59 0.06
N ILE A 53 1.99 0.30 0.09
CA ILE A 53 2.94 -0.81 0.18
C ILE A 53 3.91 -0.78 -1.00
N ALA A 54 3.42 -0.58 -2.24
CA ALA A 54 4.29 -0.51 -3.42
C ALA A 54 5.31 0.64 -3.36
N LYS A 55 4.94 1.78 -2.76
CA LYS A 55 5.83 2.93 -2.51
C LYS A 55 6.83 2.70 -1.38
N GLY A 56 6.75 1.59 -0.66
CA GLY A 56 7.58 1.32 0.51
C GLY A 56 7.16 2.11 1.75
N GLY A 57 5.98 2.72 1.74
CA GLY A 57 5.44 3.48 2.86
C GLY A 57 4.39 2.68 3.60
N GLY A 58 4.70 2.23 4.81
CA GLY A 58 3.66 1.91 5.79
C GLY A 58 3.25 3.20 6.49
N ALA A 59 2.15 3.84 6.06
CA ALA A 59 1.57 4.96 6.81
C ALA A 59 0.09 5.15 6.43
N LEU A 60 -0.79 4.76 7.36
CA LEU A 60 -2.05 5.47 7.64
C LEU A 60 -1.95 6.00 9.06
#